data_AF-A0A957JCW6-F1
#
_entry.id   AF-A0A957JCW6-F1
#
_cell.length_a   1.000
_cell.length_b   1.000
_cell.length_c   1.000
_cell.angle_alpha   90.00
_cell.angle_beta   90.00
_cell.angle_gamma   90.00
#
_symmetry.space_group_name_H-M   'P 1'
#
loop_
_entity.id
_entity.type
_entity.pdbx_description
1 polymer ?
#
loop_
_entity_poly.entity_id
_entity_poly.type
_entity_poly.pdbx_seq_one_letter_code
_entity_poly.pdbx_strand_id
1 'polypeptide(L)'
;RQDPAGLEYQPSHLLSTRETVVGQGDYPAIVQDYFTGDLAKVQLVYLIREDEVIIVDIWAVNSAAFTEFAGELAALLASMRLEATP
;
A
#
# COMPACT_ATOMS: atom_id res chain seq x y z
N ARG A 1 -6.75 -6.52 18.79
CA ARG A 1 -7.09 -5.16 19.26
C ARG A 1 -8.35 -4.74 18.52
N GLN A 2 -9.37 -4.23 19.22
CA GLN A 2 -10.60 -3.73 18.59
C GLN A 2 -10.29 -2.44 17.82
N ASP A 3 -10.88 -2.32 16.63
CA ASP A 3 -10.97 -1.06 15.90
C ASP A 3 -11.81 -0.07 16.73
N PRO A 4 -11.30 1.13 17.09
CA PRO A 4 -12.03 2.12 17.88
C PRO A 4 -13.32 2.62 17.19
N ALA A 5 -13.52 2.36 15.90
CA ALA A 5 -14.75 2.68 15.18
C ALA A 5 -15.85 1.60 15.32
N GLY A 6 -15.58 0.46 15.97
CA GLY A 6 -16.56 -0.61 16.14
C GLY A 6 -16.98 -1.30 14.83
N LEU A 7 -16.22 -1.12 13.76
CA LEU A 7 -16.45 -1.77 12.48
C LEU A 7 -15.98 -3.22 12.57
N GLU A 8 -16.88 -4.16 12.35
CA GLU A 8 -16.50 -5.56 12.16
C GLU A 8 -15.59 -5.62 10.93
N TYR A 9 -14.36 -6.11 11.11
CA TYR A 9 -13.48 -6.45 10.00
C TYR A 9 -14.13 -7.59 9.21
N GLN A 10 -14.96 -7.24 8.23
CA GLN A 10 -15.31 -8.16 7.18
C GLN A 10 -14.18 -8.10 6.16
N PRO A 11 -13.50 -9.22 5.85
CA PRO A 11 -12.68 -9.30 4.65
C PRO A 11 -13.63 -9.28 3.44
N SER A 12 -14.25 -8.14 3.20
CA SER A 12 -15.08 -7.89 2.04
C SER A 12 -14.13 -7.87 0.84
N HIS A 13 -14.29 -8.88 -0.02
CA HIS A 13 -13.86 -8.91 -1.41
C HIS A 13 -12.66 -8.01 -1.73
N LEU A 14 -11.45 -8.58 -1.72
CA LEU A 14 -10.31 -7.98 -2.43
C LEU A 14 -10.72 -7.79 -3.89
N LEU A 15 -11.25 -6.61 -4.19
CA LEU A 15 -11.53 -6.15 -5.54
C LEU A 15 -10.18 -5.83 -6.16
N SER A 16 -9.53 -6.87 -6.67
CA SER A 16 -8.29 -6.83 -7.46
C SER A 16 -7.08 -6.20 -6.74
N THR A 17 -6.27 -7.00 -6.06
CA THR A 17 -4.88 -6.59 -5.76
C THR A 17 -4.09 -6.58 -7.05
N ARG A 18 -3.62 -5.40 -7.48
CA ARG A 18 -2.56 -5.31 -8.49
C ARG A 18 -1.25 -5.16 -7.74
N GLU A 19 -0.41 -6.18 -7.85
CA GLU A 19 0.92 -6.17 -7.26
C GLU A 19 1.91 -5.82 -8.37
N THR A 20 2.70 -4.77 -8.15
CA THR A 20 3.83 -4.46 -9.01
C THR A 20 5.08 -4.51 -8.17
N VAL A 21 5.99 -5.43 -8.50
CA VAL A 21 7.32 -5.48 -7.88
C VAL A 21 8.11 -4.31 -8.42
N VAL A 22 8.55 -3.44 -7.52
CA VAL A 22 9.23 -2.18 -7.86
C VAL A 22 10.58 -2.19 -7.14
N GLY A 23 11.58 -2.77 -7.81
CA GLY A 23 12.94 -2.86 -7.30
C GLY A 23 13.77 -1.68 -7.76
N GLN A 24 13.75 -0.56 -7.03
CA GLN A 24 14.75 0.50 -7.17
C GLN A 24 15.21 0.97 -5.78
N GLY A 25 16.25 0.35 -5.24
CA GLY A 25 16.80 0.60 -3.90
C GLY A 25 17.62 -0.59 -3.40
N ASP A 26 18.10 -0.54 -2.16
CA ASP A 26 18.86 -1.65 -1.55
C ASP A 26 17.96 -2.82 -1.14
N TYR A 27 16.65 -2.59 -1.08
CA TYR A 27 15.66 -3.54 -0.58
C TYR A 27 14.57 -3.78 -1.64
N PRO A 28 14.17 -5.04 -1.89
CA PRO A 28 13.06 -5.34 -2.78
C PRO A 28 11.76 -4.77 -2.19
N ALA A 29 10.91 -4.24 -3.06
CA ALA A 29 9.65 -3.64 -2.66
C ALA A 29 8.48 -4.02 -3.58
N ILE A 30 7.27 -3.99 -3.02
CA ILE A 30 6.02 -4.23 -3.73
C ILE A 30 5.08 -3.06 -3.48
N VAL A 31 4.42 -2.58 -4.53
CA VAL A 31 3.28 -1.66 -4.43
C VAL A 31 1.99 -2.44 -4.59
N GLN A 32 1.03 -2.18 -3.71
CA GLN A 32 -0.28 -2.81 -3.66
C GLN A 32 -1.37 -1.75 -3.48
N ASP A 33 -2.43 -1.87 -4.27
CA ASP A 33 -3.63 -1.03 -4.12
C ASP A 33 -4.73 -1.80 -3.41
N TYR A 34 -5.48 -1.11 -2.54
CA TYR A 34 -6.60 -1.68 -1.80
C TYR A 34 -7.79 -0.73 -1.84
N PHE A 35 -8.99 -1.30 -2.04
CA PHE A 35 -10.25 -0.55 -2.08
C PHE A 35 -11.28 -1.28 -1.21
N THR A 36 -11.95 -0.55 -0.30
CA THR A 36 -13.02 -1.08 0.54
C THR A 36 -14.07 -0.01 0.80
N GLY A 37 -15.24 -0.13 0.15
CA GLY A 37 -16.27 0.90 0.19
C GLY A 37 -15.75 2.26 -0.30
N ASP A 38 -15.93 3.30 0.53
CA ASP A 38 -15.43 4.65 0.26
C ASP A 38 -13.95 4.83 0.61
N LEU A 39 -13.31 3.85 1.24
CA LEU A 39 -11.91 3.89 1.58
C LEU A 39 -11.06 3.26 0.48
N ALA A 40 -9.92 3.89 0.21
CA ALA A 40 -8.89 3.32 -0.64
C ALA A 40 -7.51 3.58 -0.04
N LYS A 41 -6.54 2.73 -0.37
CA LYS A 41 -5.12 2.97 -0.07
C LYS A 41 -4.20 2.45 -1.16
N VAL A 42 -3.04 3.08 -1.30
CA VAL A 42 -1.87 2.51 -1.97
C VAL A 42 -0.83 2.25 -0.89
N GLN A 43 -0.25 1.05 -0.91
CA GLN A 43 0.74 0.57 0.04
C GLN A 43 2.05 0.26 -0.68
N LEU A 44 3.17 0.67 -0.09
CA LEU A 44 4.51 0.26 -0.50
C LEU A 44 5.15 -0.53 0.63
N VAL A 45 5.60 -1.75 0.35
CA VAL A 45 6.22 -2.66 1.32
C VAL A 45 7.66 -2.92 0.91
N TYR A 46 8.63 -2.53 1.73
CA TYR A 46 10.04 -2.92 1.61
C TYR A 46 10.32 -4.14 2.48
N LEU A 47 10.99 -5.15 1.93
CA LEU A 47 11.51 -6.29 2.68
C LEU A 47 12.97 -6.02 3.05
N ILE A 48 13.23 -5.71 4.32
CA ILE A 48 14.57 -5.40 4.83
C ILE A 48 15.35 -6.69 5.08
N ARG A 49 14.70 -7.65 5.75
CA ARG A 49 15.19 -9.01 6.09
C ARG A 49 14.00 -9.97 6.18
N GLU A 50 14.23 -11.28 6.35
CA GLU A 50 13.15 -12.30 6.38
C GLU A 50 12.01 -11.99 7.37
N ASP A 51 12.30 -11.31 8.47
CA ASP A 51 11.37 -10.96 9.55
C ASP A 51 11.13 -9.45 9.73
N GLU A 52 11.70 -8.61 8.86
CA GLU A 52 11.66 -7.16 8.98
C GLU A 52 11.16 -6.51 7.69
N VAL A 53 10.06 -5.76 7.81
CA VAL A 53 9.44 -5.01 6.73
C VAL A 53 9.22 -3.56 7.12
N ILE A 54 9.35 -2.65 6.15
CA ILE A 54 8.89 -1.27 6.26
C ILE A 54 7.67 -1.10 5.37
N ILE A 55 6.60 -0.55 5.93
CA ILE A 55 5.34 -0.34 5.23
C ILE A 55 5.03 1.15 5.19
N VAL A 56 4.75 1.66 3.99
CA VAL A 56 4.25 3.02 3.75
C VAL A 56 2.82 2.91 3.23
N ASP A 57 1.87 3.43 3.99
CA ASP A 57 0.45 3.44 3.63
C ASP A 57 -0.02 4.88 3.34
N ILE A 58 -0.68 5.08 2.20
CA ILE A 58 -1.39 6.32 1.88
C ILE A 58 -2.87 6.01 1.72
N TRP A 59 -3.69 6.60 2.59
CA TRP A 59 -5.14 6.38 2.63
C TRP A 59 -5.90 7.56 2.03
N ALA A 60 -7.02 7.25 1.38
CA ALA A 60 -8.01 8.20 0.91
C ALA A 60 -9.41 7.81 1.38
N VAL A 61 -10.17 8.82 1.83
CA VAL A 61 -11.54 8.68 2.34
C VAL A 61 -12.62 8.81 1.26
N ASN A 62 -12.22 8.89 -0.01
CA ASN A 62 -13.11 8.89 -1.16
C ASN A 62 -12.48 8.06 -2.27
N SER A 63 -12.88 6.78 -2.35
CA SER A 63 -12.34 5.78 -3.28
C SER A 63 -12.63 6.12 -4.75
N ALA A 64 -13.77 6.76 -5.04
CA ALA A 64 -14.13 7.16 -6.39
C ALA A 64 -13.16 8.20 -6.95
N ALA A 65 -12.89 9.27 -6.17
CA ALA A 65 -11.89 10.26 -6.55
C ALA A 65 -10.47 9.66 -6.57
N PHE A 66 -10.16 8.77 -5.61
CA PHE A 66 -8.84 8.16 -5.51
C PHE A 66 -8.49 7.25 -6.68
N THR A 67 -9.48 6.58 -7.29
CA THR A 67 -9.24 5.64 -8.41
C THR A 67 -8.57 6.33 -9.60
N GLU A 68 -8.88 7.61 -9.85
CA GLU A 68 -8.27 8.39 -10.92
C GLU A 68 -6.78 8.67 -10.68
N PHE A 69 -6.35 8.71 -9.42
CA PHE A 69 -4.97 9.03 -9.01
C PHE A 69 -4.17 7.82 -8.50
N ALA A 70 -4.83 6.69 -8.24
CA ALA A 70 -4.21 5.51 -7.63
C ALA A 70 -3.00 5.02 -8.45
N GLY A 71 -3.10 5.02 -9.78
CA GLY A 71 -1.99 4.65 -10.67
C GLY A 71 -0.80 5.62 -10.61
N GLU A 72 -1.05 6.93 -10.57
CA GLU A 72 0.01 7.95 -10.43
C GLU A 72 0.66 7.86 -9.05
N LEU A 73 -0.13 7.61 -8.01
CA LEU A 73 0.36 7.43 -6.65
C LEU A 73 1.19 6.15 -6.51
N ALA A 74 0.74 5.04 -7.13
CA ALA A 74 1.49 3.80 -7.21
C ALA A 74 2.83 4.01 -7.94
N ALA A 75 2.84 4.78 -9.04
CA ALA A 75 4.07 5.14 -9.74
C ALA A 75 5.00 6.03 -8.91
N LEU A 76 4.45 7.00 -8.15
CA LEU A 76 5.21 7.82 -7.23
C LEU A 76 5.86 6.97 -6.14
N LEU A 77 5.09 6.09 -5.48
CA LEU A 77 5.61 5.18 -4.48
C LEU A 77 6.64 4.21 -5.07
N ALA A 78 6.42 3.71 -6.28
CA ALA A 78 7.38 2.88 -7.01
C ALA A 78 8.71 3.57 -7.32
N SER A 79 8.72 4.91 -7.35
CA SER A 79 9.94 5.71 -7.55
C SER A 79 10.72 5.96 -6.25
N MET A 80 10.09 5.73 -5.08
CA MET A 80 10.77 5.86 -3.80
C MET A 80 11.87 4.81 -3.70
N ARG A 81 12.98 5.22 -3.08
CA ARG A 81 14.12 4.35 -2.82
C ARG A 81 14.41 4.33 -1.34
N LEU A 82 14.66 3.15 -0.81
CA LEU A 82 15.15 2.97 0.55
C LEU A 82 16.64 2.62 0.49
N GLU A 83 17.45 3.46 1.13
CA GLU A 83 18.90 3.30 1.22
C GLU A 83 19.26 2.71 2.59
N ALA A 84 20.16 1.72 2.60
CA ALA A 84 20.70 1.19 3.84
C ALA A 84 21.58 2.24 4.52
N THR A 85 21.30 2.57 5.77
CA THR A 85 22.23 3.36 6.59
C THR A 85 23.29 2.40 7.16
N PRO A 86 24.60 2.66 6.99
CA PRO A 86 25.68 1.76 7.43
C PRO A 86 25.69 1.46 8.93
#